data_AF-A0A9D4L3A9-F1
#
_entry.id   AF-A0A9D4L3A9-F1
#
_cell.length_a   1.000
_cell.length_b   1.000
_cell.length_c   1.000
_cell.angle_alpha   90.00
_cell.angle_beta   90.00
_cell.angle_gamma   90.00
#
_symmetry.space_group_name_H-M   'P 1'
#
loop_
_entity.id
_entity.type
_entity.pdbx_description
1 polymer ?
#
loop_
_entity_poly.entity_id
_entity_poly.type
_entity_poly.pdbx_seq_one_letter_code
_entity_poly.pdbx_strand_id
1 'polypeptide(L)'
;MGGVQAKLRIYFSDMSSDHVDGAYSAFDEIPDDIILEVFLRLPLTDLKSCFKVCKRFAALLDMRGFWLQKCVRDFKFSNNLLHSLGEEEDFRRLYIKRPYERNLIKNCDASQGNLGDFSVFH
;
A
#
# COMPACT_ATOMS: atom_id res chain seq x y z
N MET A 1 4.55 -14.60 19.11
CA MET A 1 3.76 -13.64 18.32
C MET A 1 3.72 -14.07 16.84
N GLY A 2 2.94 -15.10 16.48
CA GLY A 2 2.98 -15.72 15.14
C GLY A 2 1.62 -16.00 14.51
N GLY A 3 0.54 -15.37 14.98
CA GLY A 3 -0.84 -15.80 14.67
C GLY A 3 -1.50 -15.19 13.43
N VAL A 4 -0.92 -14.17 12.79
CA VAL A 4 -1.63 -13.41 11.73
C VAL A 4 -1.29 -13.89 10.31
N GLN A 5 -0.09 -14.40 10.09
CA GLN A 5 0.38 -14.92 8.78
C GLN A 5 -0.32 -16.24 8.38
N ALA A 6 -0.79 -17.02 9.36
CA ALA A 6 -1.49 -18.28 9.10
C ALA A 6 -2.93 -18.05 8.62
N LYS A 7 -3.58 -16.95 9.01
CA LYS A 7 -5.03 -16.79 8.82
C LYS A 7 -5.43 -16.55 7.36
N LEU A 8 -4.60 -15.85 6.59
CA LEU A 8 -4.81 -15.68 5.15
C LEU A 8 -4.47 -16.95 4.35
N ARG A 9 -3.52 -17.76 4.81
CA ARG A 9 -3.13 -19.02 4.15
C ARG A 9 -4.23 -20.10 4.24
N ILE A 10 -4.99 -20.12 5.32
CA ILE A 10 -6.07 -21.08 5.55
C ILE A 10 -7.23 -20.85 4.57
N TYR A 11 -7.57 -19.59 4.24
CA TYR A 11 -8.62 -19.30 3.26
C TYR A 11 -8.27 -19.74 1.82
N PHE A 12 -6.98 -19.84 1.46
CA PHE A 12 -6.55 -20.23 0.11
C PHE A 12 -6.38 -21.75 -0.08
N SER A 13 -6.28 -22.54 1.00
CA SER A 13 -5.99 -23.98 0.91
C SER A 13 -7.22 -24.90 1.03
N ASP A 14 -8.38 -24.39 1.44
CA ASP A 14 -9.60 -25.20 1.64
C ASP A 14 -10.54 -25.29 0.43
N MET A 15 -10.16 -24.76 -0.74
CA MET A 15 -10.93 -24.92 -1.99
C MET A 15 -10.46 -26.16 -2.78
N SER A 16 -10.54 -27.34 -2.15
CA SER A 16 -10.34 -28.63 -2.84
C SER A 16 -11.70 -29.23 -3.16
N SER A 17 -12.06 -29.38 -4.45
CA SER A 17 -13.07 -30.36 -4.88
C SER A 17 -12.96 -30.64 -6.39
N ASP A 18 -13.27 -31.89 -6.73
CA ASP A 18 -13.06 -32.60 -7.99
C ASP A 18 -13.74 -32.01 -9.25
N HIS A 19 -13.17 -32.38 -10.41
CA HIS A 19 -13.55 -32.10 -11.80
C HIS A 19 -15.05 -31.87 -12.11
N VAL A 20 -15.38 -30.81 -12.89
CA VAL A 20 -16.12 -30.85 -14.18
C VAL A 20 -15.80 -29.59 -15.02
N ASP A 21 -15.79 -29.76 -16.34
CA ASP A 21 -15.47 -28.84 -17.46
C ASP A 21 -15.72 -27.33 -17.29
N GLY A 22 -14.71 -26.52 -17.65
CA GLY A 22 -14.88 -25.10 -18.00
C GLY A 22 -15.15 -24.12 -16.85
N ALA A 23 -14.92 -24.51 -15.59
CA ALA A 23 -15.18 -23.67 -14.43
C ALA A 23 -14.16 -22.52 -14.32
N TYR A 24 -14.58 -21.30 -14.68
CA TYR A 24 -13.96 -20.09 -14.15
C TYR A 24 -13.92 -20.23 -12.63
N SER A 25 -12.78 -19.95 -12.00
CA SER A 25 -12.73 -19.96 -10.54
C SER A 25 -13.76 -18.95 -10.03
N ALA A 26 -14.46 -19.20 -8.93
CA ALA A 26 -15.43 -18.25 -8.38
C ALA A 26 -14.83 -16.83 -8.16
N PHE A 27 -13.50 -16.73 -8.12
CA PHE A 27 -12.75 -15.49 -8.05
C PHE A 27 -12.69 -14.71 -9.38
N ASP A 28 -12.77 -15.39 -10.52
CA ASP A 28 -12.77 -14.78 -11.85
C ASP A 28 -14.07 -14.00 -12.12
N GLU A 29 -15.17 -14.38 -11.46
CA GLU A 29 -16.48 -13.72 -11.59
C GLU A 29 -16.62 -12.46 -10.73
N ILE A 30 -15.78 -12.28 -9.69
CA ILE A 30 -15.83 -11.10 -8.82
C ILE A 30 -15.44 -9.86 -9.64
N PRO A 31 -16.17 -8.73 -9.60
CA PRO A 31 -15.76 -7.52 -10.30
C PRO A 31 -14.45 -6.90 -9.77
N ASP A 32 -13.67 -6.27 -10.64
CA ASP A 32 -12.39 -5.64 -10.30
C ASP A 32 -12.51 -4.59 -9.18
N ASP A 33 -13.58 -3.79 -9.18
CA ASP A 33 -13.83 -2.76 -8.17
C ASP A 33 -13.97 -3.33 -6.75
N ILE A 34 -14.57 -4.52 -6.64
CA ILE A 34 -14.74 -5.21 -5.35
C ILE A 34 -13.38 -5.71 -4.85
N ILE A 35 -12.56 -6.26 -5.76
CA ILE A 35 -11.20 -6.71 -5.44
C ILE A 35 -10.33 -5.53 -4.99
N LEU A 36 -10.41 -4.40 -5.70
CA LEU A 36 -9.71 -3.17 -5.34
C LEU A 36 -10.12 -2.66 -3.96
N GLU A 37 -11.41 -2.66 -3.64
CA GLU A 37 -11.90 -2.30 -2.31
C GLU A 37 -11.35 -3.20 -1.20
N VAL A 38 -11.24 -4.51 -1.45
CA VAL A 38 -10.58 -5.43 -0.53
C VAL A 38 -9.11 -5.07 -0.39
N PHE A 39 -8.39 -4.86 -1.49
CA PHE A 39 -6.97 -4.49 -1.47
C PHE A 39 -6.70 -3.16 -0.76
N LEU A 40 -7.58 -2.16 -0.91
CA LEU A 40 -7.47 -0.91 -0.18
C LEU A 40 -7.45 -1.13 1.33
N ARG A 41 -8.13 -2.15 1.85
CA ARG A 41 -8.16 -2.54 3.27
C ARG A 41 -6.88 -3.22 3.76
N LEU A 42 -6.09 -3.79 2.86
CA LEU A 42 -4.93 -4.59 3.23
C LEU A 42 -3.70 -3.74 3.59
N PRO A 43 -2.83 -4.23 4.50
CA PRO A 43 -1.52 -3.64 4.73
C PRO A 43 -0.58 -3.91 3.54
N LEU A 44 0.49 -3.12 3.43
CA LEU A 44 1.47 -3.24 2.34
C LEU A 44 2.10 -4.63 2.23
N THR A 45 2.27 -5.34 3.35
CA THR A 45 2.83 -6.70 3.38
C THR A 45 1.98 -7.67 2.58
N ASP A 46 0.67 -7.57 2.71
CA ASP A 46 -0.27 -8.51 2.11
C ASP A 46 -0.48 -8.16 0.64
N LEU A 47 -0.48 -6.86 0.31
CA LEU A 47 -0.48 -6.39 -1.08
C LEU A 47 0.70 -6.91 -1.90
N LYS A 48 1.89 -7.02 -1.31
CA LYS A 48 3.06 -7.61 -1.97
C LYS A 48 2.85 -9.10 -2.29
N SER A 49 2.11 -9.80 -1.45
CA SER A 49 1.74 -11.20 -1.68
C SER A 49 0.66 -11.29 -2.76
N CYS A 50 -0.37 -10.45 -2.70
CA CYS A 50 -1.43 -10.36 -3.72
C CYS A 50 -0.87 -10.10 -5.13
N PHE A 51 0.19 -9.29 -5.25
CA PHE A 51 0.87 -9.03 -6.52
C PHE A 51 1.40 -10.29 -7.21
N LYS A 52 1.66 -11.36 -6.44
CA LYS A 52 2.22 -12.63 -6.93
C LYS A 52 1.18 -13.73 -7.14
N VAL A 53 -0.08 -13.48 -6.82
CA VAL A 53 -1.15 -14.49 -6.90
C VAL A 53 -1.51 -14.78 -8.35
N CYS A 54 -1.85 -13.74 -9.12
CA CYS A 54 -2.21 -13.89 -10.54
C CYS A 54 -1.96 -12.58 -11.31
N LYS A 55 -1.96 -12.68 -12.65
CA LYS A 55 -1.76 -11.52 -13.55
C LYS A 55 -2.82 -10.43 -13.35
N ARG A 56 -4.06 -10.83 -13.05
CA ARG A 56 -5.17 -9.91 -12.81
C ARG A 56 -4.92 -9.04 -11.57
N PHE A 57 -4.49 -9.64 -10.46
CA PHE A 57 -4.16 -8.90 -9.24
C PHE A 57 -2.96 -7.99 -9.44
N ALA A 58 -1.94 -8.48 -10.16
CA ALA A 58 -0.78 -7.65 -10.51
C ALA A 58 -1.21 -6.42 -11.30
N ALA A 59 -2.06 -6.57 -12.32
CA ALA A 59 -2.57 -5.46 -13.13
C ALA A 59 -3.36 -4.45 -12.28
N LEU A 60 -4.27 -4.94 -11.41
CA LEU A 60 -5.06 -4.07 -10.53
C LEU A 60 -4.18 -3.28 -9.55
N LEU A 61 -3.18 -3.92 -8.97
CA LEU A 61 -2.24 -3.29 -8.04
C LEU A 61 -1.16 -2.46 -8.72
N ASP A 62 -1.02 -2.51 -10.04
CA ASP A 62 -0.11 -1.64 -10.79
C ASP A 62 -0.76 -0.31 -11.18
N MET A 63 -2.09 -0.22 -11.06
CA MET A 63 -2.82 1.00 -11.40
C MET A 63 -2.44 2.17 -10.48
N ARG A 64 -2.09 3.31 -11.10
CA ARG A 64 -1.81 4.56 -10.38
C ARG A 64 -2.96 4.99 -9.46
N GLY A 65 -4.20 4.86 -9.95
CA GLY A 65 -5.41 5.24 -9.20
C GLY A 65 -5.58 4.49 -7.89
N PHE A 66 -5.22 3.19 -7.87
CA PHE A 66 -5.26 2.38 -6.65
C PHE A 66 -4.35 2.96 -5.56
N TRP A 67 -3.10 3.30 -5.90
CA TRP A 67 -2.15 3.84 -4.92
C TRP A 67 -2.51 5.25 -4.46
N LEU A 68 -3.09 6.07 -5.34
CA LEU A 68 -3.65 7.38 -4.94
C LEU A 68 -4.76 7.19 -3.89
N GLN A 69 -5.72 6.31 -4.16
CA GLN A 69 -6.80 6.00 -3.21
C GLN A 69 -6.24 5.43 -1.90
N LYS A 70 -5.24 4.56 -1.96
CA LYS A 70 -4.56 4.02 -0.77
C LYS A 70 -3.90 5.11 0.08
N CYS A 71 -3.22 6.06 -0.56
CA CYS A 71 -2.60 7.22 0.09
C CYS A 71 -3.62 8.09 0.82
N VAL A 72 -4.76 8.39 0.18
CA VAL A 72 -5.87 9.15 0.78
C VAL A 72 -6.45 8.38 1.97
N ARG A 73 -6.78 7.10 1.78
CA ARG A 73 -7.50 6.28 2.75
C ARG A 73 -6.70 6.02 4.03
N ASP A 74 -5.40 5.79 3.90
CA ASP A 74 -4.53 5.53 5.05
C ASP A 74 -4.00 6.82 5.68
N PHE A 75 -4.54 7.99 5.29
CA PHE A 75 -4.17 9.33 5.76
C PHE A 75 -2.66 9.58 5.72
N LYS A 76 -1.98 9.03 4.71
CA LYS A 76 -0.51 9.13 4.59
C LYS A 76 -0.05 10.46 4.00
N PHE A 77 -0.93 11.11 3.26
CA PHE A 77 -0.67 12.41 2.64
C PHE A 77 -1.90 13.30 2.86
N SER A 78 -1.68 14.58 3.10
CA SER A 78 -2.78 15.55 3.12
C SER A 78 -3.33 15.73 1.71
N ASN A 79 -4.63 16.02 1.58
CA ASN A 79 -5.24 16.30 0.27
C ASN A 79 -4.50 17.41 -0.48
N ASN A 80 -4.05 18.45 0.22
CA ASN A 80 -3.28 19.55 -0.36
C ASN A 80 -1.95 19.09 -0.97
N LEU A 81 -1.25 18.16 -0.29
CA LEU A 81 -0.02 17.57 -0.82
C LEU A 81 -0.31 16.73 -2.06
N LEU A 82 -1.38 15.93 -2.05
CA LEU A 82 -1.78 15.12 -3.20
C LEU A 82 -2.15 15.97 -4.42
N HIS A 83 -2.80 17.13 -4.23
CA HIS A 83 -3.10 18.08 -5.31
C HIS A 83 -1.87 18.84 -5.83
N SER A 84 -0.83 18.96 -5.00
CA SER A 84 0.43 19.62 -5.38
C SER A 84 1.41 18.66 -6.07
N LEU A 85 1.22 17.36 -5.89
CA LEU A 85 1.98 16.32 -6.58
C LEU A 85 1.50 16.24 -8.04
N GLY A 86 2.45 16.30 -8.98
CA GLY A 86 2.15 16.31 -10.41
C GLY A 86 1.49 15.02 -10.91
N GLU A 87 0.93 15.09 -12.12
CA GLU A 87 0.27 13.94 -12.77
C GLU A 87 1.22 12.75 -13.02
N GLU A 88 2.52 13.01 -13.12
CA GLU A 88 3.55 11.99 -13.37
C GLU A 88 4.06 11.29 -12.09
N GLU A 89 3.56 11.66 -10.90
CA GLU A 89 4.06 11.08 -9.66
C GLU A 89 3.68 9.60 -9.49
N ASP A 90 4.67 8.83 -9.01
CA ASP A 90 4.52 7.43 -8.66
C ASP A 90 4.04 7.29 -7.20
N PHE A 91 2.71 7.24 -7.04
CA PHE A 91 2.07 7.08 -5.73
C PHE A 91 2.42 5.76 -5.04
N ARG A 92 2.75 4.70 -5.79
CA ARG A 92 3.20 3.42 -5.21
C ARG A 92 4.53 3.63 -4.49
N ARG A 93 5.48 4.27 -5.16
CA ARG A 93 6.78 4.60 -4.58
C ARG A 93 6.64 5.51 -3.37
N LEU A 94 5.79 6.54 -3.44
CA LEU A 94 5.53 7.45 -2.33
C LEU A 94 4.94 6.71 -1.11
N TYR A 95 3.95 5.86 -1.33
CA TYR A 95 3.32 5.06 -0.27
C TYR A 95 4.31 4.09 0.40
N ILE A 96 5.22 3.48 -0.38
CA ILE A 96 6.21 2.52 0.15
C ILE A 96 7.35 3.23 0.88
N LYS A 97 7.93 4.28 0.28
CA LYS A 97 9.13 4.94 0.81
C LYS A 97 8.83 5.85 1.99
N ARG A 98 7.60 6.35 2.12
CA ARG A 98 7.18 7.23 3.23
C ARG A 98 8.15 8.39 3.47
N PRO A 99 8.57 9.13 2.41
CA PRO A 99 9.63 10.14 2.53
C PRO A 99 9.29 11.27 3.50
N TYR A 100 8.00 11.52 3.76
CA TYR A 100 7.51 12.63 4.60
C TYR A 100 6.98 12.18 5.97
N GLU A 101 7.13 10.90 6.36
CA GLU A 101 6.61 10.41 7.64
C GLU A 101 7.46 10.81 8.86
N ARG A 102 8.61 11.45 8.66
CA ARG A 102 9.50 11.86 9.76
C ARG A 102 10.04 13.25 9.56
N ASN A 103 10.28 13.93 10.68
CA ASN A 103 11.00 15.18 10.65
C ASN A 103 12.43 14.94 10.13
N LEU A 104 12.82 15.68 9.09
CA LEU A 104 14.18 15.64 8.55
C LEU A 104 15.06 16.74 9.17
N ILE A 105 14.45 17.69 9.88
CA ILE A 105 15.17 18.72 10.65
C ILE A 105 15.73 18.05 11.90
N LYS A 106 17.06 18.06 12.02
CA LYS A 106 17.74 17.62 13.23
C LYS A 106 17.51 18.64 14.35
N ASN A 107 17.38 18.14 15.57
CA ASN A 107 17.31 18.97 16.78
C ASN A 107 16.25 20.10 16.72
N CYS A 108 15.08 19.83 16.12
CA CYS A 108 14.09 20.87 15.80
C CYS A 108 13.58 21.70 16.99
N ASP A 109 13.74 21.21 18.21
CA ASP A 109 13.30 21.85 19.46
C ASP A 109 14.48 22.32 20.35
N ALA A 110 15.71 22.26 19.83
CA ALA A 110 16.94 22.56 20.57
C ALA A 110 17.13 21.74 21.87
N SER A 111 16.37 20.65 22.06
CA SER A 111 16.42 19.81 23.27
C SER A 111 17.77 19.17 23.50
N GLN A 112 18.55 18.97 22.43
CA GLN A 112 19.88 18.36 22.50
C GLN A 112 20.98 19.35 22.92
N GLY A 113 20.66 20.63 23.16
CA GLY A 113 21.61 21.66 23.61
C GLY A 113 22.76 21.97 22.62
N ASN A 114 22.79 21.31 21.47
CA ASN A 114 23.81 21.44 20.46
C ASN A 114 23.28 22.30 19.30
N LEU A 115 23.73 23.55 19.24
CA LEU A 115 23.40 24.50 18.17
C LEU A 115 24.21 24.24 16.89
N GLY A 116 25.15 23.30 16.87
CA GLY A 116 26.02 23.03 15.72
C GLY A 116 25.28 22.53 14.47
N ASP A 117 24.06 22.00 14.61
CA ASP A 117 23.18 21.62 13.50
C ASP A 117 22.41 22.83 12.91
N PHE A 118 22.49 24.01 13.53
CA PHE A 118 21.88 25.24 13.06
C PHE A 118 22.95 26.19 12.49
N SER A 119 22.87 26.47 11.20
CA SER A 119 23.69 27.51 10.57
C SER A 119 23.27 28.88 11.14
N VAL A 120 24.09 29.46 12.02
CA VAL A 120 23.88 30.83 12.50
C VAL A 120 24.57 31.77 11.52
N PHE A 121 23.79 32.52 10.75
CA PHE A 121 24.33 33.55 9.87
C PHE A 121 24.73 34.77 10.71
N HIS A 122 25.97 35.23 10.54
CA HIS A 122 26.61 36.27 11.33
C HIS A 122 26.77 37.57 10.54
#